data_AF-A0A0P1KSG3-F1
#
_entry.id   AF-A0A0P1KSG3-F1
#
_cell.length_a   1.000
_cell.length_b   1.000
_cell.length_c   1.000
_cell.angle_alpha   90.00
_cell.angle_beta   90.00
_cell.angle_gamma   90.00
#
_symmetry.space_group_name_H-M   'P 1'
#
loop_
_entity.id
_entity.type
_entity.pdbx_description
1 polymer ?
#
loop_
_entity_poly.entity_id
_entity_poly.type
_entity_poly.pdbx_seq_one_letter_code
_entity_poly.pdbx_strand_id
1 'polypeptide(L)'
;MLRQAIRRASSLPPHALKPAYGPGDAAAAKAFKEMAENTKHHAKETSGLWLKISFFVAVPAIALAAVNTYFVEAEHAEHRKHLKHVPDSEWPAQYDYQNIRSKPFFWGDGDKTLFWNPIVNRHVQQE
;
A
#
# COMPACT_ATOMS: atom_id res chain seq x y z
N MET A 1 34.29 -47.34 -15.51
CA MET A 1 34.64 -47.80 -16.88
C MET A 1 33.54 -47.48 -17.90
N LEU A 2 32.29 -47.94 -17.74
CA LEU A 2 31.21 -47.79 -18.75
C LEU A 2 30.79 -46.32 -19.06
N ARG A 3 30.71 -45.44 -18.05
CA ARG A 3 30.37 -44.01 -18.26
C ARG A 3 31.42 -43.22 -19.05
N GLN A 4 32.69 -43.63 -18.98
CA GLN A 4 33.77 -43.04 -19.80
C GLN A 4 33.70 -43.53 -21.24
N ALA A 5 33.23 -44.76 -21.49
CA ALA A 5 33.02 -45.30 -22.83
C ALA A 5 31.84 -44.64 -23.55
N ILE A 6 30.72 -44.38 -22.84
CA ILE A 6 29.54 -43.68 -23.41
C ILE A 6 29.88 -42.24 -23.82
N ARG A 7 30.69 -41.51 -23.01
CA ARG A 7 31.18 -40.17 -23.39
C ARG A 7 32.14 -40.17 -24.57
N ARG A 8 32.82 -41.30 -24.84
CA ARG A 8 33.69 -41.47 -26.03
C ARG A 8 32.90 -41.84 -27.30
N ALA A 9 31.67 -42.34 -27.15
CA ALA A 9 30.82 -42.77 -28.27
C ALA A 9 29.70 -41.78 -28.63
N SER A 10 29.41 -40.79 -27.77
CA SER A 10 28.46 -39.72 -28.09
C SER A 10 29.12 -38.71 -29.04
N SER A 11 28.93 -38.89 -30.34
CA SER A 11 29.27 -37.87 -31.32
C SER A 11 28.22 -36.75 -31.27
N LEU A 12 28.69 -35.50 -31.30
CA LEU A 12 27.79 -34.36 -31.47
C LEU A 12 27.13 -34.45 -32.85
N PRO A 13 25.83 -34.11 -33.00
CA PRO A 13 25.21 -34.06 -34.31
C PRO A 13 25.95 -33.03 -35.19
N PRO A 14 25.96 -33.18 -36.52
CA PRO A 14 26.80 -32.39 -37.42
C PRO A 14 26.62 -30.86 -37.36
N HIS A 15 25.60 -30.36 -36.66
CA HIS A 15 25.27 -28.94 -36.53
C HIS A 15 25.34 -28.42 -35.08
N ALA A 16 25.75 -29.26 -34.12
CA ALA A 16 25.77 -28.90 -32.70
C ALA A 16 26.67 -27.70 -32.37
N LEU A 17 27.73 -27.49 -33.16
CA LEU A 17 28.70 -26.40 -32.97
C LEU A 17 28.54 -25.28 -34.00
N LYS A 18 27.49 -25.34 -34.84
CA LYS A 18 27.20 -24.24 -35.77
C LYS A 18 26.65 -23.06 -34.98
N PRO A 19 27.02 -21.82 -35.32
CA PRO A 19 26.43 -20.64 -34.70
C PRO A 19 24.90 -20.68 -34.82
N ALA A 20 24.21 -20.50 -33.69
CA ALA A 20 22.74 -20.50 -33.65
C ALA A 20 22.14 -19.20 -34.22
N TYR A 21 22.91 -18.11 -34.20
CA TYR A 21 22.51 -16.80 -34.69
C TYR A 21 23.52 -16.30 -35.74
N GLY A 22 23.02 -15.48 -36.67
CA GLY A 22 23.87 -14.76 -37.63
C GLY A 22 24.71 -13.67 -36.97
N PRO A 23 25.52 -12.93 -37.74
CA PRO A 23 26.24 -11.78 -37.21
C PRO A 23 25.24 -10.78 -36.60
N GLY A 24 25.50 -10.36 -35.37
CA GLY A 24 24.65 -9.38 -34.70
C GLY A 24 24.69 -8.01 -35.39
N ASP A 25 23.59 -7.28 -35.34
CA ASP A 25 23.54 -5.90 -35.82
C ASP A 25 24.29 -4.98 -34.84
N ALA A 26 25.51 -4.58 -35.22
CA ALA A 26 26.36 -3.72 -34.42
C ALA A 26 25.78 -2.30 -34.27
N ALA A 27 25.02 -1.81 -35.25
CA ALA A 27 24.42 -0.48 -35.18
C ALA A 27 23.25 -0.48 -34.18
N ALA A 28 22.38 -1.49 -34.24
CA ALA A 28 21.30 -1.66 -33.26
C ALA A 28 21.86 -1.88 -31.83
N ALA A 29 22.92 -2.68 -31.69
CA ALA A 29 23.57 -2.90 -30.39
C ALA A 29 24.19 -1.62 -29.82
N LYS A 30 24.79 -0.76 -30.67
CA LYS A 30 25.31 0.54 -30.26
C LYS A 30 24.19 1.48 -29.82
N ALA A 31 23.13 1.59 -30.62
CA ALA A 31 21.97 2.43 -30.31
C ALA A 31 21.30 2.00 -28.98
N PHE A 32 21.18 0.70 -28.72
CA PHE A 32 20.65 0.20 -27.45
C PHE A 32 21.52 0.59 -26.25
N LYS A 33 22.85 0.47 -26.37
CA LYS A 33 23.79 0.88 -25.31
C LYS A 33 23.70 2.38 -25.03
N GLU A 34 23.65 3.21 -26.08
CA GLU A 34 23.51 4.66 -25.95
C GLU A 34 22.16 5.03 -25.32
N MET A 35 21.08 4.38 -25.73
CA MET A 35 19.75 4.56 -25.12
C MET A 35 19.77 4.23 -23.63
N ALA A 36 20.41 3.12 -23.23
CA ALA A 36 20.50 2.71 -21.84
C ALA A 36 21.26 3.74 -20.98
N GLU A 37 22.40 4.24 -21.46
CA GLU A 37 23.14 5.30 -20.76
C GLU A 37 22.33 6.61 -20.69
N ASN A 38 21.70 7.02 -21.79
CA ASN A 38 20.83 8.21 -21.81
C ASN A 38 19.67 8.09 -20.81
N THR A 39 19.06 6.90 -20.73
CA THR A 39 17.99 6.62 -19.77
C THR A 39 18.50 6.75 -18.34
N LYS A 40 19.70 6.23 -18.05
CA LYS A 40 20.33 6.34 -16.74
C LYS A 40 20.64 7.80 -16.36
N HIS A 41 21.14 8.58 -17.31
CA HIS A 41 21.38 10.01 -17.11
C HIS A 41 20.07 10.77 -16.82
N HIS A 42 19.04 10.57 -17.64
CA HIS A 42 17.72 11.19 -17.44
C HIS A 42 17.09 10.78 -16.11
N ALA A 43 17.20 9.50 -15.71
CA ALA A 43 16.69 9.00 -14.44
C ALA A 43 17.38 9.64 -13.24
N LYS A 44 18.69 9.91 -13.33
CA LYS A 44 19.45 10.61 -12.27
C LYS A 44 18.92 12.04 -12.06
N GLU A 45 18.70 12.77 -13.15
CA GLU A 45 18.18 14.14 -13.10
C GLU A 45 16.74 14.17 -12.59
N THR A 46 15.90 13.29 -13.10
CA THR A 46 14.49 13.16 -12.70
C THR A 46 14.37 12.80 -11.22
N SER A 47 15.19 11.87 -10.74
CA SER A 47 15.21 11.51 -9.31
C SER A 47 15.58 12.70 -8.43
N GLY A 48 16.58 13.50 -8.84
CA GLY A 48 16.97 14.72 -8.14
C GLY A 48 15.87 15.78 -8.11
N LEU A 49 15.13 15.94 -9.21
CA LEU A 49 13.97 16.84 -9.29
C LEU A 49 12.88 16.41 -8.30
N TRP A 50 12.48 15.14 -8.33
CA TRP A 50 11.42 14.63 -7.46
C TRP A 50 11.80 14.66 -5.98
N LEU A 51 13.07 14.41 -5.65
CA LEU A 51 13.55 14.56 -4.28
C LEU A 51 13.35 15.99 -3.77
N LYS A 52 13.66 16.99 -4.59
CA LYS A 52 13.42 18.40 -4.27
C LYS A 52 11.94 18.69 -4.10
N ILE A 53 11.08 18.23 -4.99
CA ILE A 53 9.62 18.43 -4.87
C ILE A 53 9.10 17.80 -3.57
N SER A 54 9.52 16.59 -3.23
CA SER A 54 9.13 15.92 -1.98
C SER A 54 9.50 16.75 -0.75
N PHE A 55 10.73 17.28 -0.68
CA PHE A 55 11.16 18.07 0.48
C PHE A 55 10.65 19.50 0.51
N PHE A 56 10.59 20.17 -0.64
CA PHE A 56 10.24 21.60 -0.70
C PHE A 56 8.74 21.86 -0.91
N VAL A 57 7.96 20.84 -1.29
CA VAL A 57 6.52 20.98 -1.48
C VAL A 57 5.76 20.04 -0.56
N ALA A 58 6.00 18.73 -0.65
CA ALA A 58 5.20 17.76 0.09
C ALA A 58 5.39 17.87 1.61
N VAL A 59 6.62 18.02 2.09
CA VAL A 59 6.89 18.17 3.53
C VAL A 59 6.22 19.43 4.11
N PRO A 60 6.35 20.64 3.52
CA PRO A 60 5.60 21.81 3.99
C PRO A 60 4.09 21.64 3.93
N ALA A 61 3.56 21.03 2.86
CA ALA A 61 2.12 20.78 2.74
C ALA A 61 1.60 19.85 3.85
N ILE A 62 2.33 18.76 4.15
CA ILE A 62 2.01 17.85 5.24
C ILE A 62 2.10 18.57 6.59
N ALA A 63 3.13 19.40 6.80
CA ALA A 63 3.27 20.15 8.05
C ALA A 63 2.07 21.08 8.30
N LEU A 64 1.64 21.82 7.26
CA LEU A 64 0.47 22.69 7.36
C LEU A 64 -0.83 21.90 7.62
N ALA A 65 -1.02 20.80 6.90
CA ALA A 65 -2.18 19.92 7.11
C ALA A 65 -2.18 19.32 8.52
N ALA A 66 -1.02 18.88 9.02
CA ALA A 66 -0.86 18.31 10.35
C ALA A 66 -1.23 19.31 11.45
N VAL A 67 -0.80 20.59 11.32
CA VAL A 67 -1.19 21.64 12.27
C VAL A 67 -2.69 21.88 12.25
N ASN A 68 -3.30 21.96 11.07
CA ASN A 68 -4.74 22.14 10.95
C ASN A 68 -5.52 20.96 11.57
N THR A 69 -5.16 19.72 11.21
CA THR A 69 -5.80 18.52 11.74
C THR A 69 -5.58 18.39 13.25
N TYR A 70 -4.42 18.78 13.78
CA TYR A 70 -4.16 18.76 15.21
C TYR A 70 -5.15 19.63 16.00
N PHE A 71 -5.43 20.86 15.53
CA PHE A 71 -6.38 21.74 16.21
C PHE A 71 -7.81 21.21 16.15
N VAL A 72 -8.25 20.75 14.98
CA VAL A 72 -9.59 20.15 14.81
C VAL A 72 -9.75 18.89 15.66
N GLU A 73 -8.72 18.04 15.71
CA GLU A 73 -8.76 16.82 16.51
C GLU A 73 -8.71 17.09 18.01
N ALA A 74 -8.04 18.16 18.46
CA ALA A 74 -8.09 18.59 19.86
C ALA A 74 -9.52 18.99 20.26
N GLU A 75 -10.24 19.74 19.42
CA GLU A 75 -11.65 20.07 19.64
C GLU A 75 -12.54 18.81 19.67
N HIS A 76 -12.33 17.88 18.73
CA HIS A 76 -13.03 16.60 18.74
C HIS A 76 -12.72 15.75 19.98
N ALA A 77 -11.49 15.80 20.49
CA ALA A 77 -11.11 15.11 21.72
C ALA A 77 -11.85 15.65 22.93
N GLU A 78 -11.96 16.98 23.08
CA GLU A 78 -12.76 17.60 24.13
C GLU A 78 -14.25 17.27 23.99
N HIS A 79 -14.80 17.31 22.77
CA HIS A 79 -16.20 16.90 22.54
C HIS A 79 -16.44 15.43 22.96
N ARG A 80 -15.53 14.50 22.62
CA ARG A 80 -15.65 13.11 23.09
C ARG A 80 -15.55 12.97 24.60
N LYS A 81 -14.75 13.81 25.28
CA LYS A 81 -14.72 13.86 26.75
C LYS A 81 -16.05 14.33 27.32
N HIS A 82 -16.68 15.35 26.73
CA HIS A 82 -18.00 15.80 27.17
C HIS A 82 -19.06 14.71 26.97
N LEU A 83 -19.11 14.08 25.79
CA LEU A 83 -20.05 13.00 25.49
C LEU A 83 -19.93 11.84 26.47
N LYS A 84 -18.72 11.50 26.94
CA LYS A 84 -18.48 10.44 27.92
C LYS A 84 -19.32 10.60 29.22
N HIS A 85 -19.62 11.83 29.62
CA HIS A 85 -20.35 12.12 30.86
C HIS A 85 -21.86 12.22 30.65
N VAL A 86 -22.35 12.23 29.41
CA VAL A 86 -23.79 12.23 29.10
C VAL A 86 -24.36 10.85 29.48
N PRO A 87 -25.40 10.78 30.33
CA PRO A 87 -26.01 9.52 30.71
C PRO A 87 -26.84 8.95 29.55
N ASP A 88 -26.99 7.62 29.52
CA ASP A 88 -27.73 6.94 28.43
C ASP A 88 -29.22 7.34 28.40
N SER A 89 -29.79 7.77 29.52
CA SER A 89 -31.15 8.31 29.60
C SER A 89 -31.35 9.62 28.82
N GLU A 90 -30.27 10.39 28.62
CA GLU A 90 -30.27 11.63 27.83
C GLU A 90 -29.75 11.40 26.41
N TRP A 91 -29.35 10.17 26.07
CA TRP A 91 -28.91 9.84 24.72
C TRP A 91 -30.09 9.94 23.75
N PRO A 92 -29.91 10.56 22.56
CA PRO A 92 -30.99 10.66 21.59
C PRO A 92 -31.57 9.29 21.23
N ALA A 93 -32.90 9.22 21.12
CA ALA A 93 -33.60 8.05 20.63
C ALA A 93 -33.05 7.65 19.24
N GLN A 94 -32.72 6.38 19.10
CA GLN A 94 -32.16 5.85 17.85
C GLN A 94 -33.31 5.51 16.90
N TYR A 95 -33.14 5.84 15.62
CA TYR A 95 -34.09 5.44 14.59
C TYR A 95 -33.96 3.93 14.32
N ASP A 96 -35.05 3.31 13.86
CA ASP A 96 -35.13 1.85 13.62
C ASP A 96 -34.05 1.28 12.69
N TYR A 97 -33.51 2.11 11.80
CA TYR A 97 -32.45 1.72 10.87
C TYR A 97 -31.04 1.79 11.48
N GLN A 98 -30.89 2.41 12.64
CA GLN A 98 -29.63 2.50 13.37
C GLN A 98 -29.47 1.28 14.28
N ASN A 99 -28.23 0.83 14.46
CA ASN A 99 -27.88 -0.29 15.35
C ASN A 99 -28.70 -1.59 15.17
N ILE A 100 -29.23 -1.86 13.97
CA ILE A 100 -29.93 -3.13 13.68
C ILE A 100 -29.05 -4.33 14.01
N ARG A 101 -29.65 -5.35 14.66
CA ARG A 101 -29.07 -6.68 14.89
C ARG A 101 -30.06 -7.77 14.48
N SER A 102 -29.97 -8.27 13.25
CA SER A 102 -30.79 -9.42 12.81
C SER A 102 -30.33 -10.74 13.42
N LYS A 103 -29.03 -10.86 13.70
CA LYS A 103 -28.40 -11.95 14.45
C LYS A 103 -27.26 -11.34 15.28
N PRO A 104 -27.05 -11.78 16.54
CA PRO A 104 -25.89 -11.32 17.31
C PRO A 104 -24.58 -11.69 16.61
N PHE A 105 -23.56 -10.85 16.76
CA PHE A 105 -22.21 -11.18 16.36
C PHE A 105 -21.74 -12.45 17.11
N PHE A 106 -20.85 -13.21 16.48
CA PHE A 106 -20.36 -14.47 17.02
C PHE A 106 -19.21 -14.29 18.04
N TRP A 107 -18.89 -13.05 18.42
CA TRP A 107 -17.84 -12.71 19.38
C TRP A 107 -18.35 -11.74 20.44
N GLY A 108 -17.61 -11.65 21.54
CA GLY A 108 -17.90 -10.72 22.63
C GLY A 108 -19.29 -10.97 23.22
N ASP A 109 -20.05 -9.90 23.40
CA ASP A 109 -21.45 -9.91 23.86
C ASP A 109 -22.47 -10.03 22.72
N GLY A 110 -22.00 -10.15 21.48
CA GLY A 110 -22.84 -10.24 20.30
C GLY A 110 -23.36 -8.90 19.76
N ASP A 111 -23.01 -7.77 20.38
CA ASP A 111 -23.53 -6.46 19.97
C ASP A 111 -22.48 -5.52 19.36
N LYS A 112 -21.23 -5.62 19.82
CA LYS A 112 -20.18 -4.66 19.46
C LYS A 112 -19.39 -5.06 18.21
N THR A 113 -19.26 -4.14 17.27
CA THR A 113 -18.39 -4.29 16.09
C THR A 113 -16.90 -4.26 16.43
N LEU A 114 -16.02 -4.63 15.48
CA LEU A 114 -14.56 -4.62 15.69
C LEU A 114 -14.00 -3.25 16.14
N PHE A 115 -14.49 -2.15 15.55
CA PHE A 115 -14.09 -0.79 15.91
C PHE A 115 -15.21 -0.06 16.67
N TRP A 116 -15.80 -0.74 17.65
CA TRP A 116 -16.83 -0.14 18.51
C TRP A 116 -16.20 0.74 19.58
N ASN A 117 -16.54 2.04 19.59
CA ASN A 117 -16.19 2.96 20.66
C ASN A 117 -17.44 3.30 21.48
N PRO A 118 -17.56 2.86 22.75
CA PRO A 118 -18.76 3.05 23.55
C PRO A 118 -19.09 4.52 23.86
N ILE A 119 -18.17 5.46 23.63
CA ILE A 119 -18.44 6.89 23.83
C ILE A 119 -19.34 7.43 22.71
N VAL A 120 -19.10 7.01 21.47
CA VAL A 120 -19.75 7.57 20.25
C VAL A 120 -20.71 6.59 19.57
N ASN A 121 -20.46 5.29 19.74
CA ASN A 121 -21.32 4.21 19.25
C ASN A 121 -21.96 3.59 20.49
N ARG A 122 -23.11 4.10 20.90
CA ARG A 122 -23.91 3.50 21.98
C ARG A 122 -25.06 2.73 21.38
N HIS A 123 -25.45 1.63 22.00
CA HIS A 123 -26.67 0.90 21.67
C HIS A 123 -27.58 0.98 22.89
N VAL A 124 -28.27 2.11 23.02
CA VAL A 124 -29.18 2.36 24.15
C VAL A 124 -30.53 1.75 23.78
N GLN A 125 -30.86 0.64 24.43
CA GLN A 125 -32.18 0.03 24.29
C GLN A 125 -33.15 0.81 25.17
N GLN A 126 -34.22 1.32 24.58
CA GLN A 126 -35.31 1.92 25.33
C GLN A 126 -36.15 0.79 25.92
N GLU A 127 -36.30 0.78 27.25
CA GLU A 127 -37.27 -0.09 27.94
C GLU A 127 -38.71 0.30 27.62
#